data_AF-A0A1B0CG49-F1
#
_entry.id   AF-A0A1B0CG49-F1
#
_cell.length_a   1.000
_cell.length_b   1.000
_cell.length_c   1.000
_cell.angle_alpha   90.00
_cell.angle_beta   90.00
_cell.angle_gamma   90.00
#
_symmetry.space_group_name_H-M   'P 1'
#
loop_
_entity.id
_entity.type
_entity.pdbx_description
1 polymer ?
#
loop_
_entity_poly.entity_id
_entity_poly.type
_entity_poly.pdbx_seq_one_letter_code
_entity_poly.pdbx_strand_id
1 'polypeptide(L)'
;MMCYTCDSDDDPGCFSQPEDQRAFLCRIMNVGSESFRCITITATKGDKTVALRRCGIENECELVLDSNNALDWGGEIFPDAQCSVCASDYCNNDVGNKISLF
;
A
#
# COMPACT_ATOMS: atom_id res chain seq x y z
N MET A 1 11.61 -0.14 -11.78
CA MET A 1 10.53 0.53 -11.06
C MET A 1 10.93 0.60 -9.61
N MET A 2 11.04 1.81 -9.08
CA MET A 2 11.27 2.12 -7.67
C MET A 2 9.93 2.40 -6.99
N CYS A 3 9.72 1.90 -5.78
CA CYS A 3 8.53 2.20 -4.99
C CYS A 3 8.93 2.52 -3.55
N TYR A 4 8.19 3.40 -2.88
CA TYR A 4 8.29 3.55 -1.44
C TYR A 4 7.80 2.29 -0.73
N THR A 5 8.46 1.95 0.36
CA THR A 5 8.19 0.75 1.13
C THR A 5 8.24 1.04 2.61
N CYS A 6 7.13 0.83 3.28
CA CYS A 6 6.98 1.11 4.69
C CYS A 6 5.72 0.44 5.23
N ASP A 7 5.66 0.30 6.54
CA ASP A 7 4.54 -0.23 7.30
C ASP A 7 4.31 0.69 8.50
N SER A 8 3.06 1.04 8.81
CA SER A 8 2.77 2.02 9.88
C SER A 8 3.07 1.54 11.30
N ASP A 9 3.26 0.24 11.52
CA ASP A 9 3.70 -0.28 12.82
C ASP A 9 5.19 0.01 13.06
N ASP A 10 6.01 -0.03 12.01
CA ASP A 10 7.47 0.20 12.08
C ASP A 10 7.86 1.66 11.72
N ASP A 11 7.11 2.27 10.82
CA ASP A 11 7.41 3.55 10.18
C ASP A 11 6.22 4.52 10.35
N PRO A 12 6.16 5.33 11.43
CA PRO A 12 5.02 6.21 11.72
C PRO A 12 4.70 7.24 10.60
N GLY A 13 5.68 7.55 9.77
CA GLY A 13 5.52 8.43 8.60
C GLY A 13 4.96 7.73 7.36
N CYS A 14 4.70 6.41 7.39
CA CYS A 14 4.30 5.68 6.19
C CYS A 14 3.01 6.19 5.53
N PHE A 15 2.07 6.67 6.34
CA PHE A 15 0.83 7.27 5.85
C PHE A 15 1.05 8.69 5.30
N SER A 16 1.75 9.55 6.05
CA SER A 16 1.78 11.01 5.82
C SER A 16 3.03 11.53 5.11
N GLN A 17 4.14 10.81 5.20
CA GLN A 17 5.47 11.17 4.68
C GLN A 17 6.19 9.93 4.10
N PRO A 18 5.59 9.23 3.12
CA PRO A 18 6.19 8.03 2.52
C PRO A 18 7.53 8.30 1.81
N GLU A 19 7.77 9.51 1.34
CA GLU A 19 9.02 9.94 0.71
C GLU A 19 10.21 9.97 1.66
N ASP A 20 9.95 10.16 2.96
CA ASP A 20 10.96 10.12 4.01
C ASP A 20 11.27 8.67 4.43
N GLN A 21 10.52 7.70 3.90
CA GLN A 21 10.72 6.27 4.15
C GLN A 21 11.66 5.63 3.12
N ARG A 22 11.82 4.32 3.25
CA ARG A 22 12.68 3.52 2.35
C ARG A 22 12.04 3.41 0.97
N ALA A 23 12.86 3.32 -0.06
CA ALA A 23 12.43 2.96 -1.40
C ALA A 23 13.23 1.77 -1.93
N PHE A 24 12.55 0.83 -2.59
CA PHE A 24 13.19 -0.36 -3.18
C PHE A 24 12.93 -0.48 -4.68
N LEU A 25 13.90 -1.08 -5.37
CA LEU A 25 13.78 -1.47 -6.78
C LEU A 25 13.01 -2.79 -6.89
N CYS A 26 11.82 -2.78 -7.48
CA CYS A 26 10.94 -3.96 -7.58
C CYS A 26 11.43 -5.06 -8.55
N ARG A 27 12.66 -4.98 -9.06
CA ARG A 27 13.22 -5.93 -10.05
C ARG A 27 13.83 -7.20 -9.45
N ILE A 28 13.85 -7.36 -8.12
CA ILE A 28 14.61 -8.43 -7.46
C ILE A 28 13.82 -9.75 -7.35
N MET A 29 12.52 -9.77 -7.66
CA MET A 29 11.67 -10.96 -7.44
C MET A 29 11.04 -11.49 -8.74
N ASN A 30 11.81 -11.85 -9.76
CA ASN A 30 11.24 -12.49 -10.95
C ASN A 30 10.67 -13.89 -10.60
N VAL A 31 9.38 -13.97 -10.29
CA VAL A 31 8.62 -15.22 -10.15
C VAL A 31 7.56 -15.22 -11.26
N GLY A 32 7.93 -15.65 -12.48
CA GLY A 32 6.98 -15.83 -13.59
C GLY A 32 6.72 -14.58 -14.47
N SER A 33 5.52 -14.53 -15.09
CA SER A 33 5.08 -13.47 -16.03
C SER A 33 4.41 -12.28 -15.35
N GLU A 34 4.45 -12.22 -14.02
CA GLU A 34 3.74 -11.21 -13.24
C GLU A 34 4.46 -9.86 -13.33
N SER A 35 3.68 -8.81 -13.58
CA SER A 35 4.23 -7.47 -13.68
C SER A 35 4.20 -6.80 -12.31
N PHE A 36 5.37 -6.48 -11.77
CA PHE A 36 5.49 -5.72 -10.54
C PHE A 36 4.81 -4.35 -10.63
N ARG A 37 4.20 -3.94 -9.52
CA ARG A 37 3.55 -2.63 -9.32
C ARG A 37 3.96 -2.05 -7.97
N CYS A 38 3.86 -0.73 -7.84
CA CYS A 38 3.84 -0.10 -6.53
C CYS A 38 2.44 -0.22 -5.96
N ILE A 39 2.34 -0.69 -4.73
CA ILE A 39 1.09 -0.89 -4.00
C ILE A 39 1.06 0.10 -2.83
N THR A 40 -0.08 0.75 -2.63
CA THR A 40 -0.42 1.47 -1.41
C THR A 40 -1.68 0.85 -0.84
N ILE A 41 -1.68 0.48 0.43
CA ILE A 41 -2.87 0.12 1.20
C ILE A 41 -2.98 1.12 2.33
N THR A 42 -4.13 1.75 2.50
CA THR A 42 -4.41 2.63 3.64
C THR A 42 -5.72 2.27 4.29
N ALA A 43 -5.83 2.41 5.60
CA ALA A 43 -7.08 2.20 6.29
C ALA A 43 -7.20 3.13 7.50
N THR A 44 -8.42 3.52 7.85
CA THR A 44 -8.69 4.36 9.03
C THR A 44 -9.84 3.77 9.83
N LYS A 45 -9.70 3.73 11.15
CA LYS A 45 -10.73 3.27 12.09
C LYS A 45 -10.65 4.06 13.38
N GLY A 46 -11.70 4.84 13.66
CA GLY A 46 -11.65 5.83 14.74
C GLY A 46 -10.51 6.81 14.49
N ASP A 47 -9.64 6.98 15.49
CA ASP A 47 -8.47 7.87 15.41
C ASP A 47 -7.20 7.18 14.89
N LYS A 48 -7.27 5.89 14.56
CA LYS A 48 -6.14 5.11 14.07
C LYS A 48 -6.13 5.08 12.54
N THR A 49 -5.01 5.46 11.97
CA THR A 49 -4.75 5.38 10.53
C THR A 49 -3.51 4.53 10.30
N VAL A 50 -3.60 3.59 9.35
CA VAL A 50 -2.50 2.72 8.95
C VAL A 50 -2.28 2.81 7.44
N ALA A 51 -1.05 2.55 7.04
CA ALA A 51 -0.60 2.46 5.67
C ALA A 51 0.44 1.34 5.53
N LEU A 52 0.35 0.63 4.41
CA LEU A 52 1.37 -0.27 3.90
C LEU A 52 1.72 0.17 2.48
N ARG A 53 3.01 0.33 2.20
CA ARG A 53 3.52 0.59 0.86
C ARG A 53 4.55 -0.47 0.52
N ARG A 54 4.49 -1.04 -0.68
CA ARG A 54 5.47 -2.03 -1.12
C ARG A 54 5.54 -2.18 -2.63
N CYS A 55 6.60 -2.85 -3.08
CA CYS A 55 6.59 -3.57 -4.33
C CYS A 55 5.69 -4.81 -4.17
N GLY A 56 4.72 -4.97 -5.07
CA GLY A 56 3.84 -6.15 -5.11
C GLY A 56 3.47 -6.50 -6.54
N ILE A 57 2.57 -7.46 -6.68
CA ILE A 57 1.99 -7.86 -7.96
C ILE A 57 0.66 -7.14 -8.20
N GLU A 58 0.16 -7.13 -9.43
CA GLU A 58 -1.01 -6.32 -9.81
C GLU A 58 -2.29 -6.68 -9.05
N ASN A 59 -2.43 -7.94 -8.61
CA ASN A 59 -3.56 -8.45 -7.82
C ASN A 59 -3.29 -8.46 -6.29
N GLU A 60 -2.23 -7.81 -5.81
CA GLU A 60 -1.89 -7.77 -4.37
C GLU A 60 -3.07 -7.30 -3.51
N CYS A 61 -3.84 -6.34 -4.00
CA CYS A 61 -5.02 -5.83 -3.30
C CYS A 61 -6.03 -6.93 -2.97
N GLU A 62 -6.27 -7.86 -3.90
CA GLU A 62 -7.22 -8.97 -3.74
C GLU A 62 -6.71 -10.04 -2.76
N LEU A 63 -5.40 -10.09 -2.52
CA LEU A 63 -4.77 -11.03 -1.59
C LEU A 63 -4.77 -10.49 -0.15
N VAL A 64 -4.72 -9.17 0.00
CA VAL A 64 -4.59 -8.52 1.31
C VAL A 64 -5.93 -8.06 1.87
N LEU A 65 -6.84 -7.61 1.01
CA LEU A 65 -8.18 -7.17 1.41
C LEU A 65 -9.18 -8.30 1.26
N ASP A 66 -10.17 -8.37 2.15
CA ASP A 66 -11.29 -9.28 2.00
C ASP A 66 -12.30 -8.78 0.93
N SER A 67 -13.36 -9.57 0.68
CA SER A 67 -14.38 -9.22 -0.32
C SER A 67 -15.19 -7.96 0.00
N ASN A 68 -15.07 -7.40 1.21
CA ASN A 68 -15.69 -6.17 1.65
C ASN A 68 -14.69 -5.00 1.73
N ASN A 69 -13.47 -5.18 1.21
CA ASN A 69 -12.35 -4.25 1.37
C ASN A 69 -11.90 -4.05 2.83
N ALA A 70 -12.13 -5.04 3.69
CA ALA A 70 -11.61 -5.01 5.05
C ALA A 70 -10.15 -5.47 5.08
N LEU A 71 -9.34 -4.79 5.88
CA LEU A 71 -7.94 -5.13 6.17
C LEU A 71 -7.85 -5.65 7.61
N ASP A 72 -7.28 -6.85 7.79
CA ASP A 72 -6.82 -7.31 9.10
C ASP A 72 -5.40 -6.79 9.34
N TRP A 73 -5.23 -5.96 10.36
CA TRP A 73 -3.96 -5.38 10.73
C TRP A 73 -3.66 -5.67 12.20
N GLY A 74 -2.77 -6.63 12.45
CA GLY A 74 -2.38 -7.01 13.82
C GLY A 74 -3.55 -7.54 14.67
N GLY A 75 -4.55 -8.16 14.04
CA GLY A 75 -5.76 -8.66 14.72
C GLY A 75 -6.87 -7.62 14.86
N GLU A 76 -6.67 -6.41 14.33
CA GLU A 76 -7.69 -5.37 14.25
C GLU A 76 -8.24 -5.25 12.83
N ILE A 77 -9.55 -5.38 12.69
CA ILE A 77 -10.23 -5.23 11.39
C ILE A 77 -10.52 -3.76 11.10
N PHE A 78 -10.05 -3.28 9.94
CA PHE A 78 -10.36 -1.99 9.34
C PHE A 78 -11.32 -2.20 8.17
N PRO A 79 -12.63 -1.86 8.31
CA PRO A 79 -13.66 -2.30 7.36
C PRO A 79 -13.66 -1.56 6.01
N ASP A 80 -12.99 -0.40 5.91
CA ASP A 80 -13.01 0.47 4.73
C ASP A 80 -11.58 0.77 4.24
N ALA A 81 -10.77 -0.27 4.06
CA ALA A 81 -9.41 -0.10 3.55
C ALA A 81 -9.43 0.25 2.06
N GLN A 82 -8.47 1.05 1.64
CA GLN A 82 -8.25 1.43 0.26
C GLN A 82 -6.95 0.82 -0.22
N CYS A 83 -6.95 0.28 -1.43
CA CYS A 83 -5.76 -0.20 -2.10
C CYS A 83 -5.60 0.49 -3.46
N SER A 84 -4.40 1.00 -3.75
CA SER A 84 -4.05 1.61 -5.03
C SER A 84 -2.83 0.91 -5.63
N VAL A 85 -2.83 0.81 -6.96
CA VAL A 85 -1.82 0.11 -7.76
C VAL A 85 -1.33 1.05 -8.85
N CYS A 86 -0.02 1.19 -9.00
CA CYS A 86 0.54 2.04 -10.03
C CYS A 86 1.89 1.50 -10.56
N ALA A 87 2.28 1.92 -11.77
CA ALA A 87 3.39 1.33 -12.52
C ALA A 87 4.59 2.25 -12.80
N SER A 88 4.55 3.50 -12.29
CA SER A 88 5.63 4.48 -12.48
C SER A 88 6.57 4.52 -11.27
N ASP A 89 7.79 5.01 -11.45
CA ASP A 89 8.72 5.18 -10.33
C ASP A 89 8.13 6.12 -9.27
N TYR A 90 8.18 5.70 -8.00
CA TYR A 90 7.72 6.45 -6.82
C TYR A 90 6.24 6.87 -6.89
N CYS A 91 5.42 6.19 -7.70
CA CYS A 91 4.02 6.59 -7.88
C CYS A 91 3.16 6.34 -6.64
N ASN A 92 3.59 5.47 -5.73
CA ASN A 92 2.99 5.26 -4.43
C ASN A 92 3.48 6.28 -3.39
N ASN A 93 3.59 7.55 -3.81
CA ASN A 93 3.79 8.70 -2.92
C ASN A 93 2.48 9.40 -2.57
N ASP A 94 1.34 8.78 -2.91
CA ASP A 94 0.03 9.34 -2.67
C ASP A 94 -0.18 9.50 -1.17
N VAL A 95 -0.15 10.74 -0.67
CA VAL A 95 -0.41 11.07 0.74
C VAL A 95 -1.89 10.84 1.04
N GLY A 96 -2.29 9.57 1.20
CA GLY A 96 -3.65 9.13 1.53
C GLY A 96 -4.75 9.88 0.80
N ASN A 97 -4.53 10.26 -0.46
CA ASN A 97 -5.41 11.19 -1.14
C ASN A 97 -6.75 10.49 -1.37
N LYS A 98 -7.81 11.07 -0.79
CA LYS A 98 -9.21 10.75 -1.08
C LYS A 98 -9.40 10.70 -2.60
N ILE A 99 -9.44 9.50 -3.16
CA ILE A 99 -9.93 9.32 -4.52
C ILE A 99 -11.45 9.49 -4.44
N SER A 100 -11.95 10.64 -4.92
CA SER A 100 -13.36 10.80 -5.25
C SER A 100 -13.73 9.75 -6.28
N LEU A 101 -14.55 8.79 -5.89
CA LEU A 101 -15.27 7.93 -6.83
C LEU A 101 -16.30 8.80 -7.55
N PHE A 102 -16.20 8.86 -8.88
CA PHE A 102 -17.26 9.35 -9.75
C PHE A 102 -18.40 8.33 -9.82
#